data_AF-A0A9R0XXZ6-F1
#
_entry.id   AF-A0A9R0XXZ6-F1
#
_cell.length_a   1.000
_cell.length_b   1.000
_cell.length_c   1.000
_cell.angle_alpha   90.00
_cell.angle_beta   90.00
_cell.angle_gamma   90.00
#
_symmetry.space_group_name_H-M   'P 1'
#
loop_
_entity.id
_entity.type
_entity.pdbx_description
1 polymer ?
#
loop_
_entity_poly.entity_id
_entity_poly.type
_entity_poly.pdbx_seq_one_letter_code
_entity_poly.pdbx_strand_id
1 'polypeptide(L)'
;MVLAVAVGADGSPVSVSWNGDSRRDIIVWMDHRALDQAERINSHSSPVLQFYGGSVSSEMQAPKLLWVKENLQKTWSMVYRWMDLGNWLTYRATGDETRSLSHMEQWRESNPRGMEPYGTDEVFWAEIAMIPEFWLTECGQSATGALLDYIVQNHAAAPLLANQAASQSMSIYELMNKILLSMAHEQNMPFLSALSQDTHVLPDFHGNRSPVADPKSKGVICGLTLDTSEKHLALLYLATIQGIAYGCPIILPRENENVLLGAAILGAVAAKKFAGVHGAMKALNAAGKVVRPSSNPRVKKYHDAKYQIFRSLYEQQLSHRSTMAQALH
;
A
#
# COMPACT_ATOMS: atom_id res chain seq x y z
N MET A 1 -3.96 -8.59 3.29
CA MET A 1 -2.72 -9.10 2.68
C MET A 1 -1.89 -9.75 3.78
N VAL A 2 -1.56 -11.03 3.68
CA VAL A 2 -0.75 -11.80 4.64
C VAL A 2 0.01 -12.79 3.76
N LEU A 3 1.33 -12.85 3.88
CA LEU A 3 2.15 -13.20 2.73
C LEU A 3 2.80 -14.58 2.78
N ALA A 4 2.89 -15.21 3.95
CA ALA A 4 3.34 -16.60 4.02
C ALA A 4 2.70 -17.33 5.19
N VAL A 5 2.07 -18.47 4.90
CA VAL A 5 1.55 -19.47 5.83
C VAL A 5 2.40 -20.74 5.67
N ALA A 6 2.95 -21.23 6.78
CA ALA A 6 3.82 -22.39 6.84
C ALA A 6 3.01 -23.65 7.20
N VAL A 7 2.96 -24.62 6.29
CA VAL A 7 2.07 -25.77 6.40
C VAL A 7 2.85 -27.09 6.33
N GLY A 8 2.56 -28.00 7.27
CA GLY A 8 3.09 -29.36 7.35
C GLY A 8 2.43 -30.33 6.38
N ALA A 9 2.96 -31.54 6.28
CA ALA A 9 2.49 -32.55 5.31
C ALA A 9 1.02 -32.96 5.52
N ASP A 10 0.59 -33.00 6.78
CA ASP A 10 -0.77 -33.31 7.23
C ASP A 10 -1.69 -32.08 7.31
N GLY A 11 -1.22 -30.91 6.84
CA GLY A 11 -1.95 -29.65 6.96
C GLY A 11 -1.83 -28.98 8.32
N SER A 12 -0.99 -29.50 9.23
CA SER A 12 -0.71 -28.86 10.52
C SER A 12 0.09 -27.56 10.36
N PRO A 13 -0.08 -26.59 11.27
CA PRO A 13 0.68 -25.34 11.23
C PRO A 13 2.14 -25.56 11.67
N VAL A 14 3.08 -24.95 10.95
CA VAL A 14 4.52 -25.02 11.27
C VAL A 14 5.01 -23.64 11.74
N SER A 15 5.63 -23.58 12.91
CA SER A 15 6.10 -22.30 13.49
C SER A 15 7.11 -21.58 12.59
N VAL A 16 6.87 -20.30 12.32
CA VAL A 16 7.79 -19.31 11.74
C VAL A 16 8.37 -18.34 12.79
N SER A 17 8.37 -18.78 14.06
CA SER A 17 8.92 -18.06 15.20
C SER A 17 10.06 -18.82 15.87
N TRP A 18 11.03 -18.09 16.41
CA TRP A 18 12.18 -18.60 17.17
C TRP A 18 11.79 -19.47 18.38
N ASN A 19 10.64 -19.18 18.99
CA ASN A 19 10.16 -19.92 20.17
C ASN A 19 9.51 -21.27 19.83
N GLY A 20 9.35 -21.59 18.54
CA GLY A 20 8.74 -22.84 18.09
C GLY A 20 7.23 -22.95 18.33
N ASP A 21 6.54 -21.87 18.71
CA ASP A 21 5.08 -21.87 18.92
C ASP A 21 4.36 -22.11 17.59
N SER A 22 3.75 -23.29 17.45
CA SER A 22 3.06 -23.71 16.23
C SER A 22 1.84 -22.84 15.88
N ARG A 23 1.34 -22.02 16.80
CA ARG A 23 0.30 -21.01 16.52
C ARG A 23 0.84 -19.79 15.77
N ARG A 24 2.16 -19.68 15.63
CA ARG A 24 2.85 -18.59 14.91
C ARG A 24 3.38 -19.13 13.60
N ASP A 25 2.49 -19.53 12.71
CA ASP A 25 2.75 -20.14 11.40
C ASP A 25 2.62 -19.13 10.23
N ILE A 26 2.39 -17.87 10.56
CA ILE A 26 2.11 -16.80 9.59
C ILE A 26 3.14 -15.67 9.70
N ILE A 27 3.69 -15.24 8.56
CA ILE A 27 4.44 -13.98 8.44
C ILE A 27 3.51 -12.92 7.84
N VAL A 28 3.22 -11.88 8.62
CA VAL A 28 2.33 -10.77 8.23
C VAL A 28 3.00 -9.91 7.14
N TRP A 29 2.19 -9.24 6.31
CA TRP A 29 2.68 -8.46 5.18
C TRP A 29 3.61 -7.31 5.58
N MET A 30 3.26 -6.55 6.63
CA MET A 30 4.02 -5.41 7.16
C MET A 30 5.29 -5.79 7.92
N ASP A 31 5.63 -7.08 7.98
CA ASP A 31 6.86 -7.54 8.61
C ASP A 31 8.07 -7.26 7.70
N HIS A 32 9.01 -6.43 8.18
CA HIS A 32 10.23 -6.04 7.46
C HIS A 32 11.48 -6.82 7.89
N ARG A 33 11.37 -8.00 8.52
CA ARG A 33 12.54 -8.79 8.94
C ARG A 33 13.49 -9.17 7.80
N ALA A 34 12.97 -9.18 6.57
CA ALA A 34 13.66 -9.63 5.37
C ALA A 34 14.28 -8.49 4.53
N LEU A 35 14.65 -7.37 5.18
CA LEU A 35 15.27 -6.23 4.49
C LEU A 35 16.60 -6.60 3.83
N ASP A 36 17.51 -7.26 4.55
CA ASP A 36 18.82 -7.67 4.03
C ASP A 36 18.68 -8.65 2.85
N GLN A 37 17.71 -9.57 2.93
CA GLN A 37 17.39 -10.51 1.86
C GLN A 37 16.86 -9.78 0.63
N ALA A 38 15.99 -8.77 0.81
CA ALA A 38 15.49 -7.97 -0.29
C ALA A 38 16.61 -7.16 -0.96
N GLU A 39 17.48 -6.50 -0.18
CA GLU A 39 18.66 -5.79 -0.71
C GLU A 39 19.58 -6.72 -1.51
N ARG A 40 19.83 -7.93 -0.98
CA ARG A 40 20.62 -8.95 -1.68
C ARG A 40 19.94 -9.46 -2.96
N ILE A 41 18.63 -9.71 -2.96
CA ILE A 41 17.93 -10.11 -4.20
C ILE A 41 18.05 -9.01 -5.26
N ASN A 42 17.87 -7.76 -4.85
CA ASN A 42 17.97 -6.60 -5.73
C ASN A 42 19.38 -6.39 -6.30
N SER A 43 20.44 -6.79 -5.60
CA SER A 43 21.83 -6.64 -6.09
C SER A 43 22.19 -7.59 -7.22
N HIS A 44 21.41 -8.65 -7.47
CA HIS A 44 21.70 -9.66 -8.50
C HIS A 44 21.21 -9.27 -9.90
N SER A 45 20.51 -8.14 -10.06
CA SER A 45 20.04 -7.60 -11.35
C SER A 45 19.35 -8.65 -12.25
N SER A 46 18.57 -9.55 -11.65
CA SER A 46 17.85 -10.59 -12.38
C SER A 46 16.82 -9.98 -13.35
N PRO A 47 16.69 -10.48 -14.59
CA PRO A 47 15.66 -10.02 -15.53
C PRO A 47 14.24 -10.08 -14.96
N VAL A 48 13.96 -11.02 -14.05
CA VAL A 48 12.67 -11.14 -13.35
C VAL A 48 12.29 -9.88 -12.59
N LEU A 49 13.26 -9.09 -12.11
CA LEU A 49 12.99 -7.84 -11.38
C LEU A 49 12.28 -6.80 -12.25
N GLN A 50 12.35 -6.90 -13.58
CA GLN A 50 11.64 -5.98 -14.48
C GLN A 50 10.12 -6.07 -14.31
N PHE A 51 9.59 -7.25 -13.97
CA PHE A 51 8.16 -7.45 -13.67
C PHE A 51 7.74 -6.87 -12.31
N TYR A 52 8.70 -6.50 -11.46
CA TYR A 52 8.48 -5.88 -10.14
C TYR A 52 8.85 -4.39 -10.12
N GLY A 53 9.00 -3.75 -11.29
CA GLY A 53 9.41 -2.34 -11.37
C GLY A 53 10.89 -2.12 -11.04
N GLY A 54 11.73 -3.16 -11.18
CA GLY A 54 13.17 -3.12 -10.99
C GLY A 54 13.67 -3.52 -9.61
N SER A 55 12.78 -3.74 -8.63
CA SER A 55 13.17 -4.18 -7.28
C SER A 55 12.06 -4.95 -6.56
N VAL A 56 12.44 -5.87 -5.67
CA VAL A 56 11.52 -6.52 -4.73
C VAL A 56 11.53 -5.82 -3.38
N SER A 57 10.35 -5.73 -2.76
CA SER A 57 10.17 -5.22 -1.38
C SER A 57 10.35 -6.35 -0.36
N SER A 58 10.87 -6.04 0.83
CA SER A 58 10.94 -6.97 1.96
C SER A 58 9.57 -7.47 2.42
N GLU A 59 8.50 -6.77 2.03
CA GLU A 59 7.14 -7.20 2.29
C GLU A 59 6.77 -8.43 1.46
N MET A 60 7.34 -8.60 0.26
CA MET A 60 7.01 -9.68 -0.66
C MET A 60 7.41 -11.07 -0.12
N GLN A 61 6.78 -12.12 -0.66
CA GLN A 61 6.96 -13.49 -0.17
C GLN A 61 8.40 -13.99 -0.34
N ALA A 62 9.04 -13.74 -1.48
CA ALA A 62 10.38 -14.28 -1.78
C ALA A 62 11.47 -13.86 -0.76
N PRO A 63 11.66 -12.56 -0.41
CA PRO A 63 12.59 -12.18 0.66
C PRO A 63 12.28 -12.85 2.01
N LYS A 64 11.00 -12.99 2.37
CA LYS A 64 10.58 -13.63 3.63
C LYS A 64 10.92 -15.11 3.68
N LEU A 65 10.69 -15.84 2.59
CA LEU A 65 11.07 -17.25 2.49
C LEU A 65 12.58 -17.43 2.56
N LEU A 66 13.35 -16.55 1.91
CA LEU A 66 14.81 -16.54 2.02
C LEU A 66 15.26 -16.30 3.47
N TRP A 67 14.61 -15.37 4.17
CA TRP A 67 14.90 -15.11 5.59
C TRP A 67 14.64 -16.35 6.45
N VAL A 68 13.50 -17.05 6.25
CA VAL A 68 13.19 -18.29 7.01
C VAL A 68 14.21 -19.39 6.71
N LYS A 69 14.61 -19.57 5.46
CA LYS A 69 15.62 -20.54 5.06
C LYS A 69 16.96 -20.31 5.77
N GLU A 70 17.35 -19.04 5.93
CA GLU A 70 18.62 -18.65 6.54
C GLU A 70 18.58 -18.71 8.08
N ASN A 71 17.48 -18.27 8.68
CA ASN A 71 17.38 -18.04 10.12
C ASN A 71 16.66 -19.16 10.87
N LEU A 72 15.74 -19.88 10.22
CA LEU A 72 14.89 -20.91 10.82
C LEU A 72 15.01 -22.23 10.04
N GLN A 73 16.23 -22.77 9.93
CA GLN A 73 16.53 -23.97 9.15
C GLN A 73 15.68 -25.20 9.55
N LYS A 74 15.39 -25.36 10.85
CA LYS A 74 14.51 -26.42 11.36
C LYS A 74 13.06 -26.25 10.86
N THR A 75 12.55 -25.02 10.88
CA THR A 75 11.24 -24.72 10.29
C THR A 75 11.26 -25.03 8.80
N TRP A 76 12.28 -24.56 8.09
CA TRP A 76 12.40 -24.75 6.64
C TRP A 76 12.35 -26.23 6.22
N SER A 77 12.94 -27.13 7.02
CA SER A 77 12.89 -28.58 6.75
C SER A 77 11.56 -29.24 7.13
N MET A 78 10.83 -28.68 8.11
CA MET A 78 9.52 -29.18 8.54
C MET A 78 8.37 -28.73 7.62
N VAL A 79 8.51 -27.57 6.97
CA VAL A 79 7.48 -27.05 6.08
C VAL A 79 7.38 -27.94 4.83
N TYR A 80 6.19 -28.48 4.62
CA TYR A 80 5.86 -29.21 3.41
C TYR A 80 5.41 -28.26 2.30
N ARG A 81 4.62 -27.23 2.65
CA ARG A 81 4.06 -26.23 1.72
C ARG A 81 4.10 -24.82 2.31
N TRP A 82 4.47 -23.86 1.47
CA TRP A 82 4.28 -22.44 1.72
C TRP A 82 3.07 -21.96 0.92
N MET A 83 2.15 -21.26 1.57
CA MET A 83 0.94 -20.75 0.93
C MET A 83 0.77 -19.27 1.27
N ASP A 84 0.23 -18.45 0.37
CA ASP A 84 -0.34 -17.18 0.79
C ASP A 84 -1.63 -17.42 1.57
N LEU A 85 -2.08 -16.41 2.32
CA LEU A 85 -3.28 -16.56 3.14
C LEU A 85 -4.54 -16.81 2.32
N GLY A 86 -4.68 -16.23 1.13
CA GLY A 86 -5.84 -16.42 0.26
C GLY A 86 -5.94 -17.87 -0.20
N ASN A 87 -4.86 -18.44 -0.74
CA ASN A 87 -4.83 -19.85 -1.16
C ASN A 87 -4.95 -20.81 0.05
N TRP A 88 -4.43 -20.43 1.23
CA TRP A 88 -4.63 -21.24 2.44
C TRP A 88 -6.10 -21.32 2.84
N LEU A 89 -6.82 -20.18 2.80
CA LEU A 89 -8.23 -20.14 3.14
C LEU A 89 -9.09 -20.93 2.14
N THR A 90 -8.79 -20.87 0.84
CA THR A 90 -9.49 -21.68 -0.16
C THR A 90 -9.21 -23.16 0.05
N TYR A 91 -7.96 -23.57 0.21
CA TYR A 91 -7.58 -24.95 0.51
C TYR A 91 -8.28 -25.49 1.78
N ARG A 92 -8.36 -24.67 2.84
CA ARG A 92 -9.09 -25.06 4.06
C ARG A 92 -10.59 -25.22 3.87
N ALA A 93 -11.17 -24.53 2.89
CA ALA A 93 -12.59 -24.61 2.57
C ALA A 93 -12.92 -25.76 1.60
N THR A 94 -12.01 -26.11 0.68
CA THR A 94 -12.31 -27.03 -0.43
C THR A 94 -11.50 -28.33 -0.40
N GLY A 95 -10.36 -28.35 0.30
CA GLY A 95 -9.34 -29.40 0.19
C GLY A 95 -8.54 -29.35 -1.12
N ASP A 96 -8.78 -28.36 -1.98
CA ASP A 96 -8.17 -28.20 -3.29
C ASP A 96 -6.89 -27.37 -3.20
N GLU A 97 -5.80 -27.86 -3.80
CA GLU A 97 -4.48 -27.24 -3.77
C GLU A 97 -4.25 -26.23 -4.91
N THR A 98 -5.25 -26.04 -5.78
CA THR A 98 -5.22 -25.09 -6.89
C THR A 98 -4.92 -23.67 -6.39
N ARG A 99 -3.98 -23.00 -7.07
CA ARG A 99 -3.46 -21.69 -6.69
C ARG A 99 -4.14 -20.58 -7.48
N SER A 100 -4.43 -19.47 -6.81
CA SER A 100 -4.93 -18.26 -7.47
C SER A 100 -3.82 -17.48 -8.17
N LEU A 101 -4.17 -16.78 -9.25
CA LEU A 101 -3.30 -15.88 -10.02
C LEU A 101 -2.87 -14.61 -9.26
N SER A 102 -3.37 -14.42 -8.04
CA SER A 102 -3.17 -13.18 -7.27
C SER A 102 -1.74 -12.99 -6.77
N HIS A 103 -0.89 -14.03 -6.82
CA HIS A 103 0.51 -13.96 -6.39
C HIS A 103 1.43 -14.81 -7.28
N MET A 104 2.62 -14.27 -7.55
CA MET A 104 3.69 -14.85 -8.37
C MET A 104 4.45 -15.97 -7.62
N GLU A 105 4.52 -17.13 -8.29
CA GLU A 105 5.46 -18.26 -8.22
C GLU A 105 5.55 -19.28 -7.05
N GLN A 106 5.50 -20.55 -7.48
CA GLN A 106 5.82 -21.77 -6.76
C GLN A 106 7.31 -22.11 -6.86
N TRP A 107 7.94 -22.33 -5.71
CA TRP A 107 9.35 -22.73 -5.58
C TRP A 107 9.54 -24.23 -5.28
N ARG A 108 8.69 -25.14 -5.81
CA ARG A 108 8.82 -26.56 -5.43
C ARG A 108 8.19 -27.65 -6.31
N GLU A 109 8.19 -27.55 -7.64
CA GLU A 109 7.83 -28.73 -8.46
C GLU A 109 8.91 -29.24 -9.43
N SER A 110 10.11 -28.66 -9.42
CA SER A 110 11.22 -29.12 -10.28
C SER A 110 12.55 -29.27 -9.53
N ASN A 111 12.62 -30.12 -8.50
CA ASN A 111 13.87 -30.87 -8.21
C ASN A 111 13.75 -31.87 -7.03
N PRO A 112 13.86 -33.20 -7.27
CA PRO A 112 14.13 -34.18 -6.22
C PRO A 112 15.61 -34.25 -5.80
N ARG A 113 16.51 -33.45 -6.38
CA ARG A 113 17.96 -33.46 -6.09
C ARG A 113 18.48 -32.03 -5.95
N GLY A 114 19.32 -31.78 -4.94
CA GLY A 114 19.73 -30.44 -4.54
C GLY A 114 20.61 -29.67 -5.55
N MET A 115 20.63 -28.33 -5.37
CA MET A 115 21.40 -27.26 -6.07
C MET A 115 20.97 -27.03 -7.53
N GLU A 116 20.72 -25.84 -8.10
CA GLU A 116 20.94 -24.40 -7.82
C GLU A 116 19.84 -23.55 -8.51
N PRO A 117 19.67 -22.24 -8.22
CA PRO A 117 18.59 -21.41 -8.74
C PRO A 117 18.98 -20.63 -9.99
N TYR A 118 18.46 -21.04 -11.15
CA TYR A 118 18.35 -20.19 -12.33
C TYR A 118 17.01 -20.46 -13.02
N GLY A 119 16.21 -19.41 -13.18
CA GLY A 119 14.89 -19.45 -13.78
C GLY A 119 14.92 -19.60 -15.30
N THR A 120 13.73 -19.82 -15.88
CA THR A 120 13.26 -19.38 -17.21
C THR A 120 12.17 -20.36 -17.67
N ASP A 121 10.90 -20.03 -17.44
CA ASP A 121 9.86 -20.43 -18.37
C ASP A 121 9.21 -19.14 -18.88
N GLU A 122 9.52 -18.74 -20.11
CA GLU A 122 8.93 -17.54 -20.75
C GLU A 122 7.42 -17.68 -20.95
N VAL A 123 6.89 -18.90 -20.98
CA VAL A 123 5.45 -19.19 -21.06
C VAL A 123 4.74 -18.93 -19.72
N PHE A 124 5.47 -19.09 -18.60
CA PHE A 124 4.94 -18.97 -17.24
C PHE A 124 4.60 -17.52 -16.86
N TRP A 125 5.31 -16.55 -17.44
CA TRP A 125 5.16 -15.12 -17.11
C TRP A 125 4.22 -14.34 -18.05
N ALA A 126 3.71 -14.97 -19.10
CA ALA A 126 2.79 -14.35 -20.05
C ALA A 126 1.34 -14.29 -19.54
N GLU A 127 1.00 -15.03 -18.48
CA GLU A 127 -0.38 -15.16 -17.95
C GLU A 127 -0.63 -14.38 -16.64
N ILE A 128 0.11 -13.29 -16.39
CA ILE A 128 -0.09 -12.45 -15.19
C ILE A 128 -1.28 -11.52 -15.41
N ALA A 129 -2.48 -12.02 -15.08
CA ALA A 129 -3.70 -11.25 -15.23
C ALA A 129 -4.74 -11.57 -14.14
N MET A 130 -5.15 -10.56 -13.36
CA MET A 130 -6.39 -10.65 -12.55
C MET A 130 -7.65 -10.80 -13.42
N ILE A 131 -7.57 -10.40 -14.69
CA ILE A 131 -8.59 -10.55 -15.72
C ILE A 131 -7.91 -11.16 -16.95
N PRO A 132 -8.30 -12.36 -17.42
CA PRO A 132 -7.66 -13.00 -18.57
C PRO A 132 -7.46 -12.04 -19.75
N GLU A 133 -6.31 -12.12 -20.43
CA GLU A 133 -5.92 -11.30 -21.61
C GLU A 133 -5.45 -9.85 -21.32
N PHE A 134 -5.25 -9.46 -20.06
CA PHE A 134 -4.74 -8.12 -19.69
C PHE A 134 -3.48 -8.18 -18.83
N TRP A 135 -2.54 -7.26 -19.06
CA TRP A 135 -1.42 -7.03 -18.14
C TRP A 135 -1.87 -6.20 -16.93
N LEU A 136 -1.47 -6.60 -15.73
CA LEU A 136 -1.69 -5.84 -14.50
C LEU A 136 -0.45 -5.00 -14.15
N THR A 137 -0.64 -3.68 -14.03
CA THR A 137 0.33 -2.78 -13.39
C THR A 137 -0.22 -2.38 -12.01
N GLU A 138 0.38 -2.88 -10.94
CA GLU A 138 0.03 -2.47 -9.57
C GLU A 138 0.96 -1.34 -9.10
N CYS A 139 0.38 -0.18 -8.81
CA CYS A 139 1.04 0.92 -8.13
C CYS A 139 0.35 1.17 -6.79
N GLY A 140 1.10 1.64 -5.81
CA GLY A 140 0.53 1.93 -4.50
C GLY A 140 1.24 3.05 -3.76
N GLN A 141 0.51 3.66 -2.83
CA GLN A 141 1.06 4.53 -1.79
C GLN A 141 1.07 3.75 -0.48
N SER A 142 2.21 3.72 0.21
CA SER A 142 2.39 2.91 1.42
C SER A 142 1.53 3.39 2.60
N ALA A 143 1.25 4.70 2.68
CA ALA A 143 0.42 5.29 3.72
C ALA A 143 -0.45 6.42 3.14
N THR A 144 -1.77 6.25 3.19
CA THR A 144 -2.76 7.27 2.81
C THR A 144 -3.69 7.58 3.99
N GLY A 145 -4.64 6.70 4.29
CA GLY A 145 -5.52 6.81 5.47
C GLY A 145 -4.71 6.82 6.78
N ALA A 146 -3.77 5.87 6.91
CA ALA A 146 -2.87 5.81 8.06
C ALA A 146 -2.01 7.08 8.24
N LEU A 147 -1.66 7.77 7.14
CA LEU A 147 -0.95 9.04 7.21
C LEU A 147 -1.87 10.16 7.73
N LEU A 148 -3.11 10.22 7.26
CA LEU A 148 -4.10 11.19 7.77
C LEU A 148 -4.33 10.98 9.26
N ASP A 149 -4.49 9.73 9.70
CA ASP A 149 -4.66 9.38 11.10
C ASP A 149 -3.43 9.76 11.92
N TYR A 150 -2.23 9.50 11.41
CA TYR A 150 -0.98 9.90 12.05
C TYR A 150 -0.90 11.42 12.24
N ILE A 151 -1.20 12.22 11.21
CA ILE A 151 -1.18 13.69 11.29
C ILE A 151 -2.21 14.18 12.30
N VAL A 152 -3.42 13.61 12.29
CA VAL A 152 -4.49 14.01 13.20
C VAL A 152 -4.15 13.64 14.64
N GLN A 153 -3.79 12.39 14.91
CA GLN A 153 -3.59 11.89 16.28
C GLN A 153 -2.38 12.51 16.98
N ASN A 154 -1.35 12.90 16.24
CA ASN A 154 -0.13 13.48 16.82
C ASN A 154 -0.17 15.00 16.98
N HIS A 155 -1.27 15.66 16.62
CA HIS A 155 -1.40 17.10 16.80
C HIS A 155 -1.95 17.46 18.20
N ALA A 156 -1.41 18.51 18.83
CA ALA A 156 -1.78 18.92 20.19
C ALA A 156 -3.29 19.22 20.35
N ALA A 157 -3.92 19.79 19.32
CA ALA A 157 -5.37 20.10 19.33
C ALA A 157 -6.28 18.86 19.18
N ALA A 158 -5.76 17.69 18.86
CA ALA A 158 -6.58 16.53 18.48
C ALA A 158 -7.53 16.04 19.58
N PRO A 159 -7.13 15.93 20.87
CA PRO A 159 -8.04 15.48 21.92
C PRO A 159 -9.23 16.43 22.12
N LEU A 160 -8.98 17.74 22.08
CA LEU A 160 -10.01 18.76 22.22
C LEU A 160 -10.99 18.69 21.04
N LEU A 161 -10.45 18.64 19.82
CA LEU A 161 -11.25 18.58 18.61
C LEU A 161 -12.08 17.29 18.51
N ALA A 162 -11.53 16.16 18.96
CA ALA A 162 -12.24 14.88 19.02
C ALA A 162 -13.43 14.94 19.99
N ASN A 163 -13.25 15.55 21.17
CA ASN A 163 -14.32 15.75 22.15
C ASN A 163 -15.43 16.64 21.59
N GLN A 164 -15.07 17.73 20.91
CA GLN A 164 -16.02 18.62 20.26
C GLN A 164 -16.78 17.95 19.11
N ALA A 165 -16.11 17.13 18.31
CA ALA A 165 -16.76 16.37 17.24
C ALA A 165 -17.77 15.36 17.83
N ALA A 166 -17.39 14.65 18.89
CA ALA A 166 -18.25 13.72 19.60
C ALA A 166 -19.48 14.42 20.22
N SER A 167 -19.32 15.59 20.84
CA SER A 167 -20.44 16.34 21.42
C SER A 167 -21.46 16.80 20.38
N GLN A 168 -21.04 16.93 19.11
CA GLN A 168 -21.90 17.30 17.99
C GLN A 168 -22.33 16.09 17.13
N SER A 169 -22.05 14.86 17.58
CA SER A 169 -22.35 13.61 16.85
C SER A 169 -21.83 13.61 15.41
N MET A 170 -20.62 14.12 15.19
CA MET A 170 -19.93 14.11 13.89
C MET A 170 -18.52 13.56 14.00
N SER A 171 -17.96 13.16 12.87
CA SER A 171 -16.56 12.76 12.79
C SER A 171 -15.63 13.97 12.96
N ILE A 172 -14.41 13.71 13.45
CA ILE A 172 -13.36 14.73 13.55
C ILE A 172 -13.04 15.36 12.18
N TYR A 173 -13.13 14.58 11.09
CA TYR A 173 -12.90 15.07 9.73
C TYR A 173 -14.01 16.02 9.25
N GLU A 174 -15.28 15.73 9.57
CA GLU A 174 -16.38 16.65 9.28
C GLU A 174 -16.23 17.98 10.01
N LEU A 175 -15.79 17.93 11.28
CA LEU A 175 -15.52 19.14 12.05
C LEU A 175 -14.34 19.94 11.45
N MET A 176 -13.23 19.28 11.09
CA MET A 176 -12.11 19.93 10.38
C MET A 176 -12.55 20.54 9.04
N ASN A 177 -13.40 19.86 8.28
CA ASN A 177 -13.95 20.39 7.03
C ASN A 177 -14.77 21.67 7.27
N LYS A 178 -15.57 21.73 8.34
CA LYS A 178 -16.29 22.96 8.73
C LYS A 178 -15.33 24.09 9.10
N ILE A 179 -14.28 23.78 9.87
CA ILE A 179 -13.25 24.75 10.25
C ILE A 179 -12.57 25.33 8.99
N LEU A 180 -12.18 24.47 8.05
CA LEU A 180 -11.57 24.91 6.78
C LEU A 180 -12.50 25.81 5.97
N LEU A 181 -13.80 25.49 5.90
CA LEU A 181 -14.77 26.35 5.21
C LEU A 181 -14.90 27.72 5.90
N SER A 182 -14.94 27.76 7.24
CA SER A 182 -14.94 29.02 8.00
C SER A 182 -13.68 29.83 7.75
N MET A 183 -12.51 29.19 7.80
CA MET A 183 -11.22 29.83 7.54
C MET A 183 -11.15 30.42 6.12
N ALA A 184 -11.62 29.68 5.12
CA ALA A 184 -11.63 30.16 3.74
C ALA A 184 -12.49 31.43 3.58
N HIS A 185 -13.63 31.48 4.28
CA HIS A 185 -14.51 32.65 4.29
C HIS A 185 -13.89 33.83 5.06
N GLU A 186 -13.38 33.59 6.27
CA GLU A 186 -12.73 34.60 7.13
C GLU A 186 -11.54 35.27 6.45
N GLN A 187 -10.73 34.49 5.71
CA GLN A 187 -9.53 34.98 5.02
C GLN A 187 -9.81 35.43 3.59
N ASN A 188 -11.07 35.44 3.15
CA ASN A 188 -11.50 35.80 1.80
C ASN A 188 -10.72 35.06 0.70
N MET A 189 -10.54 33.74 0.89
CA MET A 189 -9.77 32.90 -0.03
C MET A 189 -10.53 32.65 -1.33
N PRO A 190 -9.85 32.66 -2.49
CA PRO A 190 -10.51 32.47 -3.79
C PRO A 190 -11.08 31.05 -3.98
N PHE A 191 -10.53 30.06 -3.27
CA PHE A 191 -10.99 28.67 -3.23
C PHE A 191 -10.38 27.97 -2.02
N LEU A 192 -11.02 26.90 -1.53
CA LEU A 192 -10.62 26.19 -0.30
C LEU A 192 -9.16 25.74 -0.29
N SER A 193 -8.67 25.20 -1.41
CA SER A 193 -7.30 24.70 -1.50
C SER A 193 -6.23 25.79 -1.40
N ALA A 194 -6.58 27.07 -1.56
CA ALA A 194 -5.66 28.19 -1.39
C ALA A 194 -5.24 28.40 0.07
N LEU A 195 -6.01 27.88 1.05
CA LEU A 195 -5.65 27.98 2.47
C LEU A 195 -4.25 27.41 2.74
N SER A 196 -3.87 26.33 2.06
CA SER A 196 -2.56 25.67 2.19
C SER A 196 -1.50 26.24 1.26
N GLN A 197 -1.61 27.50 0.83
CA GLN A 197 -0.64 28.11 -0.10
C GLN A 197 0.80 28.08 0.42
N ASP A 198 0.97 28.20 1.73
CA ASP A 198 2.28 28.25 2.39
C ASP A 198 2.66 26.92 3.05
N THR A 199 1.75 25.93 3.09
CA THR A 199 1.96 24.63 3.77
C THR A 199 1.97 23.47 2.78
N HIS A 200 3.07 22.73 2.70
CA HIS A 200 3.27 21.66 1.72
C HIS A 200 3.69 20.36 2.41
N VAL A 201 3.18 19.22 1.92
CA VAL A 201 3.47 17.90 2.48
C VAL A 201 3.98 16.98 1.39
N LEU A 202 5.17 16.41 1.61
CA LEU A 202 5.65 15.19 0.95
C LEU A 202 5.18 13.98 1.80
N PRO A 203 4.31 13.10 1.28
CA PRO A 203 3.60 12.10 2.08
C PRO A 203 4.38 10.79 2.33
N ASP A 204 5.66 10.71 1.97
CA ASP A 204 6.47 9.48 2.07
C ASP A 204 6.90 9.15 3.53
N PHE A 205 6.00 9.27 4.51
CA PHE A 205 6.25 8.98 5.93
C PHE A 205 6.57 7.50 6.19
N HIS A 206 6.15 6.61 5.29
CA HIS A 206 6.44 5.18 5.34
C HIS A 206 7.18 4.71 4.07
N GLY A 207 8.10 5.55 3.58
CA GLY A 207 8.80 5.32 2.31
C GLY A 207 7.89 5.50 1.10
N ASN A 208 8.50 5.40 -0.08
CA ASN A 208 7.80 5.51 -1.36
C ASN A 208 7.74 4.14 -2.04
N ARG A 209 6.54 3.55 -2.15
CA ARG A 209 6.32 2.30 -2.90
C ARG A 209 6.35 2.54 -4.41
N SER A 210 5.63 3.55 -4.87
CA SER A 210 5.55 3.91 -6.30
C SER A 210 5.49 5.44 -6.45
N PRO A 211 6.11 6.01 -7.50
CA PRO A 211 6.83 5.35 -8.57
C PRO A 211 8.33 5.09 -8.27
N VAL A 212 8.85 5.56 -7.14
CA VAL A 212 10.30 5.56 -6.88
C VAL A 212 10.82 4.22 -6.37
N ALA A 213 9.99 3.46 -5.64
CA ALA A 213 10.41 2.24 -4.95
C ALA A 213 11.60 2.47 -3.98
N ASP A 214 11.53 3.54 -3.18
CA ASP A 214 12.52 3.84 -2.14
C ASP A 214 11.90 3.73 -0.73
N PRO A 215 12.13 2.62 0.00
CA PRO A 215 11.64 2.45 1.36
C PRO A 215 12.32 3.38 2.38
N LYS A 216 13.47 4.01 2.01
CA LYS A 216 14.21 4.92 2.89
C LYS A 216 13.75 6.38 2.75
N SER A 217 12.86 6.69 1.81
CA SER A 217 12.23 8.01 1.69
C SER A 217 11.48 8.40 2.96
N LYS A 218 11.44 9.71 3.27
CA LYS A 218 10.83 10.27 4.47
C LYS A 218 9.80 11.35 4.12
N GLY A 219 8.87 11.52 5.03
CA GLY A 219 7.90 12.60 4.96
C GLY A 219 8.55 13.96 5.21
N VAL A 220 8.03 15.00 4.56
CA VAL A 220 8.45 16.39 4.78
C VAL A 220 7.21 17.25 4.94
N ILE A 221 7.19 18.09 5.98
CA ILE A 221 6.19 19.16 6.13
C ILE A 221 6.94 20.49 6.05
N CYS A 222 6.56 21.32 5.08
CA CYS A 222 7.11 22.66 4.88
C CYS A 222 6.05 23.71 5.21
N GLY A 223 6.49 24.85 5.78
CA GLY A 223 5.60 25.96 6.14
C GLY A 223 4.99 25.87 7.54
N LEU A 224 5.68 25.25 8.49
CA LEU A 224 5.25 25.19 9.89
C LEU A 224 5.41 26.54 10.59
N THR A 225 4.46 26.84 11.48
CA THR A 225 4.52 27.98 12.41
C THR A 225 4.43 27.47 13.85
N LEU A 226 4.45 28.37 14.84
CA LEU A 226 4.24 28.01 16.24
C LEU A 226 2.75 27.81 16.59
N ASP A 227 1.84 27.90 15.61
CA ASP A 227 0.41 27.66 15.83
C ASP A 227 0.14 26.19 16.15
N THR A 228 -0.57 25.96 17.24
CA THR A 228 -0.97 24.62 17.72
C THR A 228 -2.49 24.50 17.83
N SER A 229 -3.23 25.45 17.25
CA SER A 229 -4.68 25.52 17.28
C SER A 229 -5.37 24.45 16.41
N GLU A 230 -6.68 24.31 16.59
CA GLU A 230 -7.54 23.49 15.73
C GLU A 230 -7.53 23.93 14.26
N LYS A 231 -7.33 25.23 14.01
CA LYS A 231 -7.20 25.78 12.66
C LYS A 231 -5.92 25.27 11.99
N HIS A 232 -4.82 25.23 12.73
CA HIS A 232 -3.56 24.65 12.24
C HIS A 232 -3.69 23.15 11.94
N LEU A 233 -4.36 22.38 12.82
CA LEU A 233 -4.63 20.97 12.56
C LEU A 233 -5.44 20.75 11.27
N ALA A 234 -6.50 21.54 11.10
CA ALA A 234 -7.33 21.47 9.90
C ALA A 234 -6.54 21.83 8.64
N LEU A 235 -5.64 22.81 8.72
CA LEU A 235 -4.74 23.21 7.63
C LEU A 235 -3.75 22.11 7.27
N LEU A 236 -3.12 21.48 8.26
CA LEU A 236 -2.23 20.33 8.05
C LEU A 236 -2.97 19.17 7.40
N TYR A 237 -4.16 18.85 7.89
CA TYR A 237 -5.04 17.83 7.29
C TYR A 237 -5.32 18.12 5.81
N LEU A 238 -5.68 19.36 5.46
CA LEU A 238 -5.90 19.78 4.07
C LEU A 238 -4.63 19.63 3.22
N ALA A 239 -3.48 20.08 3.72
CA ALA A 239 -2.21 19.99 3.00
C ALA A 239 -1.78 18.53 2.77
N THR A 240 -2.02 17.63 3.73
CA THR A 240 -1.77 16.20 3.60
C THR A 240 -2.66 15.55 2.55
N ILE A 241 -3.97 15.85 2.53
CA ILE A 241 -4.87 15.34 1.48
C ILE A 241 -4.39 15.78 0.09
N GLN A 242 -4.01 17.05 -0.05
CA GLN A 242 -3.49 17.57 -1.31
C GLN A 242 -2.21 16.86 -1.73
N GLY A 243 -1.31 16.56 -0.79
CA GLY A 243 -0.09 15.77 -1.03
C GLY A 243 -0.37 14.34 -1.52
N ILE A 244 -1.50 13.74 -1.11
CA ILE A 244 -1.88 12.38 -1.48
C ILE A 244 -2.53 12.32 -2.88
N ALA A 245 -3.36 13.30 -3.26
CA ALA A 245 -4.30 13.17 -4.39
C ALA A 245 -4.27 14.36 -5.39
N TYR A 246 -3.15 14.59 -6.08
CA TYR A 246 -3.08 15.62 -7.13
C TYR A 246 -3.73 15.19 -8.45
N GLY A 247 -4.73 15.95 -8.91
CA GLY A 247 -5.13 16.03 -10.32
C GLY A 247 -5.93 14.85 -10.91
N CYS A 248 -6.24 13.82 -10.12
CA CYS A 248 -6.99 12.65 -10.60
C CYS A 248 -8.49 12.75 -10.32
N PRO A 249 -9.38 12.31 -11.24
CA PRO A 249 -10.76 12.02 -10.90
C PRO A 249 -10.83 10.93 -9.82
N ILE A 250 -11.64 11.17 -8.79
CA ILE A 250 -11.88 10.19 -7.72
C ILE A 250 -13.22 9.52 -8.01
N ILE A 251 -13.17 8.23 -8.30
CA ILE A 251 -14.37 7.40 -8.49
C ILE A 251 -14.65 6.73 -7.15
N LEU A 252 -15.73 7.15 -6.51
CA LEU A 252 -16.23 6.53 -5.30
C LEU A 252 -17.16 5.38 -5.69
N PRO A 253 -16.85 4.14 -5.29
CA PRO A 253 -17.73 3.00 -5.52
C PRO A 253 -19.04 3.18 -4.76
N ARG A 254 -20.12 2.55 -5.24
CA ARG A 254 -21.41 2.59 -4.54
C ARG A 254 -21.36 1.83 -3.22
N GLU A 255 -20.69 0.68 -3.21
CA GLU A 255 -20.53 -0.14 -2.01
C GLU A 255 -19.22 0.22 -1.32
N ASN A 256 -19.28 0.48 -0.02
CA ASN A 256 -18.09 0.84 0.75
C ASN A 256 -17.15 -0.38 0.98
N GLU A 257 -17.72 -1.58 1.01
CA GLU A 257 -17.01 -2.85 1.26
C GLU A 257 -16.48 -3.49 -0.04
N ASN A 258 -15.61 -2.76 -0.74
CA ASN A 258 -15.12 -3.14 -2.09
C ASN A 258 -14.40 -4.49 -2.13
N VAL A 259 -13.66 -4.83 -1.07
CA VAL A 259 -12.94 -6.10 -0.98
C VAL A 259 -13.92 -7.27 -0.87
N LEU A 260 -14.96 -7.13 -0.04
CA LEU A 260 -16.01 -8.14 0.10
C LEU A 260 -16.81 -8.30 -1.20
N LEU A 261 -17.13 -7.18 -1.87
CA LEU A 261 -17.78 -7.21 -3.18
C LEU A 261 -16.93 -7.94 -4.22
N GLY A 262 -15.61 -7.69 -4.26
CA GLY A 262 -14.67 -8.40 -5.13
C GLY A 262 -14.66 -9.91 -4.88
N ALA A 263 -14.60 -10.33 -3.61
CA ALA A 263 -14.68 -11.74 -3.24
C ALA A 263 -16.03 -12.38 -3.65
N ALA A 264 -17.14 -11.66 -3.47
CA ALA A 264 -18.46 -12.12 -3.88
C ALA A 264 -18.60 -12.25 -5.40
N ILE A 265 -18.00 -11.34 -6.17
CA ILE A 265 -17.93 -11.41 -7.64
C ILE A 265 -17.20 -12.69 -8.08
N LEU A 266 -16.04 -12.99 -7.49
CA LEU A 266 -15.30 -14.22 -7.77
C LEU A 266 -16.11 -15.46 -7.40
N GLY A 267 -16.77 -15.45 -6.24
CA GLY A 267 -17.68 -16.53 -5.83
C GLY A 267 -18.85 -16.74 -6.80
N ALA A 268 -19.44 -15.67 -7.34
CA ALA A 268 -20.52 -15.75 -8.32
C ALA A 268 -20.06 -16.35 -9.66
N VAL A 269 -18.84 -16.03 -10.11
CA VAL A 269 -18.22 -16.65 -11.29
C VAL A 269 -17.91 -18.13 -11.03
N ALA A 270 -17.32 -18.46 -9.88
CA ALA A 270 -17.04 -19.85 -9.49
C ALA A 270 -18.32 -20.70 -9.39
N ALA A 271 -19.42 -20.11 -8.93
CA ALA A 271 -20.76 -20.72 -8.89
C ALA A 271 -21.46 -20.78 -10.27
N LYS A 272 -20.75 -20.40 -11.35
CA LYS A 272 -21.26 -20.36 -12.73
C LYS A 272 -22.50 -19.50 -12.93
N LYS A 273 -22.74 -18.51 -12.05
CA LYS A 273 -23.81 -17.51 -12.22
C LYS A 273 -23.48 -16.49 -13.30
N PHE A 274 -22.19 -16.28 -13.56
CA PHE A 274 -21.68 -15.45 -14.64
C PHE A 274 -20.61 -16.22 -15.41
N ALA A 275 -20.55 -16.01 -16.72
CA ALA A 275 -19.58 -16.67 -17.60
C ALA A 275 -18.13 -16.17 -17.41
N GLY A 276 -17.95 -15.02 -16.77
CA GLY A 276 -16.62 -14.45 -16.53
C GLY A 276 -16.67 -13.23 -15.62
N VAL A 277 -15.49 -12.86 -15.10
CA VAL A 277 -15.30 -11.78 -14.12
C VAL A 277 -15.81 -10.44 -14.66
N HIS A 278 -15.54 -10.11 -15.92
CA HIS A 278 -15.99 -8.85 -16.52
C HIS A 278 -17.52 -8.71 -16.51
N GLY A 279 -18.25 -9.77 -16.90
CA GLY A 279 -19.71 -9.77 -16.89
C GLY A 279 -20.27 -9.66 -15.47
N ALA A 280 -19.66 -10.35 -14.51
CA ALA A 280 -20.03 -10.28 -13.10
C ALA A 280 -19.77 -8.87 -12.52
N MET A 281 -18.61 -8.27 -12.80
CA MET A 281 -18.30 -6.89 -12.38
C MET A 281 -19.31 -5.90 -12.95
N LYS A 282 -19.66 -5.99 -14.24
CA LYS A 282 -20.63 -5.08 -14.87
C LYS A 282 -22.03 -5.20 -14.25
N ALA A 283 -22.42 -6.39 -13.80
CA ALA A 283 -23.73 -6.64 -13.20
C ALA A 283 -23.78 -6.31 -11.70
N LEU A 284 -22.68 -6.52 -10.96
CA LEU A 284 -22.64 -6.43 -9.50
C LEU A 284 -21.96 -5.16 -8.98
N ASN A 285 -21.18 -4.46 -9.81
CA ASN A 285 -20.51 -3.22 -9.45
C ASN A 285 -21.19 -2.03 -10.15
N ALA A 286 -21.28 -0.91 -9.44
CA ALA A 286 -21.70 0.36 -9.98
C ALA A 286 -20.83 1.48 -9.41
N ALA A 287 -20.40 2.41 -10.27
CA ALA A 287 -19.80 3.65 -9.82
C ALA A 287 -20.87 4.43 -9.03
N GLY A 288 -20.56 4.78 -7.78
CA GLY A 288 -21.47 5.55 -6.93
C GLY A 288 -21.42 7.02 -7.29
N LYS A 289 -20.26 7.66 -7.08
CA LYS A 289 -20.05 9.09 -7.32
C LYS A 289 -18.70 9.33 -7.97
N VAL A 290 -18.67 10.14 -9.03
CA VAL A 290 -17.42 10.59 -9.64
C VAL A 290 -17.15 12.04 -9.24
N VAL A 291 -16.09 12.26 -8.48
CA VAL A 291 -15.58 13.60 -8.15
C VAL A 291 -14.53 13.95 -9.19
N ARG A 292 -14.85 14.91 -10.06
CA ARG A 292 -13.94 15.39 -11.11
C ARG A 292 -13.05 16.52 -10.59
N PRO A 293 -11.82 16.67 -11.11
CA PRO A 293 -11.02 17.85 -10.86
C PRO A 293 -11.80 19.13 -11.22
N SER A 294 -11.51 20.22 -10.50
CA SER A 294 -12.14 21.51 -10.76
C SER A 294 -11.90 21.95 -12.21
N SER A 295 -12.96 22.40 -12.88
CA SER A 295 -12.89 22.99 -14.22
C SER A 295 -12.31 24.41 -14.21
N ASN A 296 -12.14 25.02 -13.03
CA ASN A 296 -11.60 26.36 -12.89
C ASN A 296 -10.09 26.38 -13.22
N PRO A 297 -9.66 27.11 -14.26
CA PRO A 297 -8.25 27.16 -14.65
C PRO A 297 -7.32 27.69 -13.54
N ARG A 298 -7.82 28.57 -12.66
CA ARG A 298 -7.04 29.09 -11.52
C ARG A 298 -6.74 28.00 -10.50
N VAL A 299 -7.73 27.15 -10.21
CA VAL A 299 -7.57 26.02 -9.29
C VAL A 299 -6.60 24.99 -9.88
N LYS A 300 -6.73 24.68 -11.17
CA LYS A 300 -5.77 23.80 -11.85
C LYS A 300 -4.34 24.36 -11.77
N LYS A 301 -4.14 25.63 -12.16
CA LYS A 301 -2.83 26.29 -12.10
C LYS A 301 -2.22 26.25 -10.71
N TYR A 302 -3.03 26.44 -9.68
CA TYR A 302 -2.60 26.35 -8.28
C TYR A 302 -2.12 24.94 -7.92
N HIS A 303 -2.89 23.90 -8.24
CA HIS A 303 -2.47 22.51 -7.97
C HIS A 303 -1.27 22.08 -8.82
N ASP A 304 -1.13 22.57 -10.06
CA ASP A 304 0.07 22.35 -10.87
C ASP A 304 1.32 22.94 -10.18
N ALA A 305 1.21 24.15 -9.59
CA ALA A 305 2.29 24.76 -8.81
C ALA A 305 2.59 23.98 -7.52
N LYS A 306 1.57 23.50 -6.80
CA LYS A 306 1.75 22.63 -5.64
C LYS A 306 2.47 21.33 -6.01
N TYR A 307 2.18 20.76 -7.17
CA TYR A 307 2.85 19.55 -7.66
C TYR A 307 4.32 19.81 -8.02
N GLN A 308 4.65 20.99 -8.56
CA GLN A 308 6.06 21.38 -8.76
C GLN A 308 6.82 21.46 -7.42
N ILE A 309 6.20 22.03 -6.39
CA ILE A 309 6.79 22.09 -5.04
C ILE A 309 6.94 20.69 -4.45
N PHE A 310 5.95 19.81 -4.61
CA PHE A 310 6.04 18.41 -4.20
C PHE A 310 7.27 17.72 -4.79
N ARG A 311 7.51 17.89 -6.10
CA ARG A 311 8.70 17.33 -6.76
C ARG A 311 10.00 17.90 -6.21
N SER A 312 10.03 19.22 -5.97
CA SER A 312 11.19 19.88 -5.39
C SER A 312 11.51 19.40 -3.97
N LEU A 313 10.50 19.18 -3.12
CA LEU A 313 10.70 18.62 -1.77
C LEU A 313 11.34 17.23 -1.81
N TYR A 314 10.91 16.40 -2.76
CA TYR A 314 11.50 15.07 -2.98
C TYR A 314 12.97 15.16 -3.43
N GLU A 315 13.27 16.03 -4.40
CA GLU A 315 14.66 16.26 -4.88
C GLU A 315 15.57 16.81 -3.77
N GLN A 316 15.06 17.73 -2.94
CA GLN A 316 15.77 18.27 -1.77
C GLN A 316 16.11 17.17 -0.77
N GLN A 317 15.18 16.27 -0.46
CA GLN A 317 15.45 15.14 0.42
C GLN A 317 16.60 14.28 -0.10
N LEU A 318 16.63 13.95 -1.39
CA LEU A 318 17.71 13.16 -1.98
C LEU A 318 19.05 13.89 -1.88
N SER A 319 19.04 15.21 -2.15
CA SER A 319 20.23 16.06 -2.02
C SER A 319 20.76 16.06 -0.58
N HIS A 320 19.91 16.27 0.43
CA HIS A 320 20.31 16.25 1.84
C HIS A 320 20.92 14.90 2.25
N ARG A 321 20.34 13.78 1.79
CA ARG A 321 20.89 12.44 2.06
C ARG A 321 22.29 12.28 1.47
N SER A 322 22.51 12.76 0.24
CA SER A 322 23.81 12.72 -0.41
C SER A 322 24.85 13.57 0.34
N THR A 323 24.48 14.80 0.73
CA THR A 323 25.35 15.68 1.51
C THR A 323 25.75 15.06 2.84
N MET A 324 24.81 14.46 3.57
CA MET A 324 25.11 13.81 4.85
C MET A 324 25.96 12.55 4.67
N ALA A 325 25.75 11.77 3.61
CA ALA A 325 26.60 10.62 3.30
C ALA A 325 28.05 11.06 3.03
N GLN A 326 28.24 12.13 2.25
CA GLN A 326 29.57 12.70 2.00
C GLN A 326 30.23 13.23 3.27
N ALA A 327 29.48 13.81 4.19
CA ALA A 327 30.02 14.34 5.44
C ALA A 327 30.41 13.24 6.47
N LEU A 328 29.91 12.01 6.29
CA LEU A 328 30.20 10.87 7.15
C LEU A 328 31.36 9.98 6.62
N HIS A 329 31.79 10.22 5.39
CA HIS A 329 32.94 9.55 4.74
C HIS A 329 34.20 10.39 4.86
#